data_AF-A0A7Y1MWJ5-F1
#
_entry.id   AF-A0A7Y1MWJ5-F1
#
_cell.length_a   1.000
_cell.length_b   1.000
_cell.length_c   1.000
_cell.angle_alpha   90.00
_cell.angle_beta   90.00
_cell.angle_gamma   90.00
#
_symmetry.space_group_name_H-M   'P 1'
#
loop_
_entity.id
_entity.type
_entity.pdbx_description
1 polymer ?
#
loop_
_entity_poly.entity_id
_entity_poly.type
_entity_poly.pdbx_seq_one_letter_code
_entity_poly.pdbx_strand_id
1 'polypeptide(L)' 'LTALGQIAAIWVGGGTLVPWALIPAAAICGVSPFELARRNVVSVITGLIVTTIVAMFLI' A
#
# COMPACT_ATOMS: atom_id res chain seq x y z
N LEU A 1 14.52 -10.19 -4.91
CA LEU A 1 13.22 -10.58 -4.30
C LEU A 1 13.03 -10.06 -2.87
N THR A 2 14.05 -10.09 -1.99
CA THR A 2 14.00 -9.54 -0.61
C THR A 2 13.55 -8.07 -0.54
N ALA A 3 14.04 -7.21 -1.43
CA ALA A 3 13.63 -5.81 -1.51
C ALA A 3 12.12 -5.65 -1.82
N LEU A 4 11.54 -6.49 -2.68
CA LEU A 4 10.11 -6.47 -3.01
C LEU A 4 9.26 -6.86 -1.79
N GLY A 5 9.71 -7.85 -1.02
CA GLY A 5 9.06 -8.24 0.24
C GLY A 5 9.04 -7.11 1.28
N GLN A 6 10.13 -6.33 1.39
CA GLN A 6 10.15 -5.16 2.28
C GLN A 6 9.22 -4.05 1.80
N ILE A 7 9.17 -3.75 0.49
CA ILE A 7 8.23 -2.77 -0.07
C ILE A 7 6.79 -3.19 0.18
N ALA A 8 6.46 -4.48 -0.04
CA ALA A 8 5.13 -4.99 0.21
C ALA A 8 4.71 -4.87 1.68
N ALA A 9 5.63 -5.16 2.62
CA ALA A 9 5.40 -4.96 4.04
C ALA A 9 5.13 -3.48 4.39
N ILE A 10 5.86 -2.55 3.78
CA ILE A 10 5.68 -1.11 4.00
C ILE A 10 4.36 -0.62 3.38
N TRP A 11 3.94 -1.11 2.22
CA TRP A 11 2.70 -0.62 1.64
C TRP A 11 1.48 -1.19 2.37
N VAL A 12 1.44 -2.52 2.54
CA VAL A 12 0.30 -3.20 3.16
C VAL A 12 0.27 -2.96 4.67
N GLY A 13 1.33 -3.39 5.37
CA GLY A 13 1.45 -3.31 6.81
C GLY A 13 1.87 -1.95 7.33
N GLY A 14 2.47 -1.14 6.45
CA GLY A 14 3.33 0.00 6.75
C GLY A 14 2.82 1.41 6.32
N GLY A 15 1.59 1.58 5.82
CA GLY A 15 1.12 2.95 5.56
C GLY A 15 -0.23 3.11 4.92
N THR A 16 -0.69 2.14 4.14
CA THR A 16 -1.81 2.38 3.22
C THR A 16 -3.05 1.53 3.49
N LEU A 17 -2.92 0.35 4.10
CA LEU A 17 -4.04 -0.57 4.36
C LEU A 17 -4.27 -0.85 5.85
N VAL A 18 -3.21 -1.09 6.61
CA VAL A 18 -3.32 -1.37 8.05
C VAL A 18 -3.65 -0.09 8.83
N PRO A 19 -4.55 -0.17 9.83
CA PRO A 19 -5.12 0.99 10.50
C PRO A 19 -4.14 1.95 11.18
N TRP A 20 -2.93 1.53 11.56
CA TRP A 20 -2.05 2.36 12.42
C TRP A 20 -1.67 3.71 11.77
N ALA A 21 -1.41 3.76 10.46
CA ALA A 21 -1.14 5.00 9.72
C ALA A 21 -2.39 5.55 9.01
N LEU A 22 -3.34 4.67 8.69
CA LEU A 22 -4.53 5.00 7.92
C LEU A 22 -5.56 5.79 8.74
N ILE A 23 -5.77 5.45 10.03
CA ILE A 23 -6.71 6.14 10.92
C ILE A 23 -6.33 7.62 11.12
N PRO A 24 -5.08 7.97 11.48
CA PRO A 24 -4.72 9.38 11.63
C PRO A 24 -4.79 10.15 10.30
N ALA A 25 -4.42 9.53 9.18
CA ALA A 25 -4.56 10.14 7.86
C ALA A 25 -6.03 10.40 7.49
N ALA A 26 -6.92 9.46 7.77
CA ALA A 26 -8.36 9.62 7.56
C ALA A 26 -8.95 10.74 8.44
N ALA A 27 -8.47 10.89 9.68
CA ALA A 27 -8.88 11.96 10.59
C ALA A 27 -8.46 13.35 10.08
N ILE A 28 -7.24 13.49 9.55
CA ILE A 28 -6.74 14.75 8.96
C ILE A 28 -7.52 15.10 7.68
N CYS A 29 -7.80 14.10 6.84
CA CYS A 29 -8.52 14.29 5.58
C CYS A 29 -10.04 14.41 5.76
N GLY A 30 -10.58 14.20 6.97
CA GLY A 30 -12.02 14.25 7.25
C GLY A 30 -12.84 13.18 6.50
N VAL A 31 -12.23 12.05 6.15
CA VAL A 31 -12.88 10.95 5.41
C VAL A 31 -13.01 9.70 6.27
N SER A 32 -13.94 8.80 5.93
CA SER A 32 -14.06 7.54 6.65
C SER A 32 -12.80 6.67 6.43
N PRO A 33 -12.20 6.07 7.47
CA PRO A 33 -11.01 5.22 7.33
C PRO A 33 -11.25 4.07 6.36
N PHE A 34 -12.44 3.47 6.39
CA PHE A 34 -12.79 2.36 5.51
C PHE A 34 -12.82 2.75 4.03
N GLU A 35 -13.29 3.95 3.71
CA GLU A 35 -13.32 4.43 2.32
C GLU A 35 -11.93 4.78 1.81
N LEU A 36 -11.10 5.36 2.68
CA LEU A 36 -9.69 5.60 2.38
C LEU A 36 -8.94 4.29 2.14
N ALA A 37 -9.16 3.28 3.00
CA ALA A 37 -8.57 1.95 2.84
C ALA A 37 -8.98 1.34 1.49
N ARG A 38 -10.27 1.40 1.14
CA ARG A 38 -10.79 0.80 -0.09
C ARG A 38 -10.19 1.45 -1.35
N ARG A 39 -9.97 2.76 -1.35
CA ARG A 39 -9.25 3.47 -2.44
C ARG A 39 -7.77 3.08 -2.49
N ASN A 40 -7.13 2.97 -1.34
CA ASN A 40 -5.72 2.60 -1.25
C ASN A 40 -5.45 1.15 -1.69
N VAL A 41 -6.39 0.21 -1.50
CA VAL A 41 -6.27 -1.19 -1.98
C VAL A 41 -5.95 -1.24 -3.47
N VAL A 42 -6.65 -0.45 -4.28
CA VAL A 42 -6.42 -0.41 -5.72
C VAL A 42 -5.00 0.07 -6.02
N SER A 43 -4.56 1.15 -5.38
CA SER A 43 -3.21 1.70 -5.57
C SER A 43 -2.11 0.72 -5.16
N VAL A 44 -2.28 0.01 -4.04
CA VAL A 44 -1.29 -0.93 -3.52
C VAL A 44 -1.17 -2.15 -4.41
N ILE A 45 -2.29 -2.74 -4.80
CA ILE A 45 -2.31 -3.92 -5.68
C ILE A 45 -1.67 -3.58 -7.03
N THR A 46 -2.06 -2.45 -7.64
CA THR A 46 -1.46 -2.01 -8.91
C THR A 46 0.05 -1.81 -8.76
N GLY A 47 0.49 -1.13 -7.69
CA GLY A 47 1.91 -0.93 -7.43
C GLY A 47 2.68 -2.25 -7.31
N LEU A 48 2.14 -3.23 -6.57
CA LEU A 48 2.77 -4.54 -6.37
C LEU A 48 2.85 -5.35 -7.66
N ILE A 49 1.81 -5.32 -8.49
CA ILE A 49 1.81 -5.98 -9.80
C ILE A 49 2.89 -5.36 -10.68
N VAL A 50 2.91 -4.02 -10.79
CA VAL A 50 3.89 -3.30 -11.62
C VAL A 50 5.32 -3.57 -11.14
N THR A 51 5.59 -3.47 -9.84
CA THR A 51 6.94 -3.74 -9.31
C THR A 51 7.35 -5.20 -9.48
N THR A 52 6.43 -6.15 -9.37
CA THR A 52 6.72 -7.56 -9.66
C THR A 52 7.10 -7.76 -11.12
N ILE A 53 6.33 -7.17 -12.05
CA ILE A 53 6.60 -7.24 -13.49
C ILE A 53 7.97 -6.63 -13.81
N VAL A 54 8.24 -5.41 -13.34
CA VAL A 54 9.52 -4.73 -13.56
C VAL A 54 10.68 -5.52 -12.96
N ALA A 55 10.51 -6.07 -11.75
CA ALA A 55 11.54 -6.88 -11.10
C ALA A 55 11.87 -8.16 -11.88
N MET A 56 10.90 -8.74 -12.62
CA MET A 56 11.17 -9.89 -13.50
C MET A 56 12.03 -9.52 -14.72
N PHE A 57 12.00 -8.26 -15.18
CA PHE A 57 12.83 -7.81 -16.31
C PHE A 57 14.20 -7.27 -15.91
N LEU A 58 14.37 -6.84 -14.65
CA LEU A 58 15.62 -6.31 -14.12
C LEU A 58 16.53 -7.37 -13.49
N ILE A 59 16.01 -8.57 -13.24
CA ILE A 59 16.75 -9.74 -12.76
C ILE A 59 17.26 -10.55 -13.96
#